data_AF-A0A958MCQ4-F1
#
_entry.id   AF-A0A958MCQ4-F1
#
_cell.length_a   1.000
_cell.length_b   1.000
_cell.length_c   1.000
_cell.angle_alpha   90.00
_cell.angle_beta   90.00
_cell.angle_gamma   90.00
#
_symmetry.space_group_name_H-M   'P 1'
#
loop_
_entity.id
_entity.type
_entity.pdbx_description
1 polymer ?
#
loop_
_entity_poly.entity_id
_entity_poly.type
_entity_poly.pdbx_seq_one_letter_code
_entity_poly.pdbx_strand_id
1 'polypeptide(L)'
;IVTIPFQFEGKTRNEQAQKGVENMRKHVDSLIVINNNKLREVYGNLGFKAGFSKADEVLATASRGIAEVITHHYTQNIDLKDAKTVLSRSGSAIMGSASAAGANRAQEAITRALDSPLLNDNKIKGAKNVLLLIVSGREEITIDEIGEINDHIQNEAGYNANIIMGVGEDDSLGEAVSVTVIATGFNAEQQHEMVNTEVKKIIHTLEDEQRAEQDLSPGLTFSSLTPLEKEEKAGTPVIKHVLAEEDAVSE
;
A
#
# COMPACT_ATOMS: atom_id res chain seq x y z
N ILE A 1 -1.61 -11.26 12.33
CA ILE A 1 -0.52 -10.42 11.81
C ILE A 1 0.67 -11.32 11.52
N VAL A 2 1.23 -11.28 10.32
CA VAL A 2 2.35 -12.15 9.90
C VAL A 2 3.34 -11.36 9.05
N THR A 3 4.59 -11.84 8.95
CA THR A 3 5.61 -11.27 8.07
C THR A 3 5.90 -12.18 6.87
N ILE A 4 6.22 -11.55 5.73
CA ILE A 4 6.82 -12.22 4.56
C ILE A 4 8.34 -12.05 4.66
N PRO A 5 9.13 -13.12 4.38
CA PRO A 5 10.58 -13.09 4.53
C PRO A 5 11.27 -12.05 3.63
N PHE A 6 12.50 -11.69 3.99
CA PHE A 6 13.34 -10.87 3.11
C PHE A 6 13.68 -11.63 1.81
N GLN A 7 13.86 -10.91 0.71
CA GLN A 7 14.19 -11.50 -0.59
C GLN A 7 15.51 -12.27 -0.56
N PHE A 8 16.47 -11.86 0.29
CA PHE A 8 17.76 -12.55 0.46
C PHE A 8 17.63 -13.92 1.14
N GLU A 9 16.51 -14.20 1.83
CA GLU A 9 16.30 -15.50 2.49
C GLU A 9 16.00 -16.63 1.51
N GLY A 10 15.78 -16.30 0.22
CA GLY A 10 15.68 -17.25 -0.87
C GLY A 10 14.25 -17.55 -1.32
N LYS A 11 14.13 -17.96 -2.59
CA LYS A 11 12.85 -18.17 -3.28
C LYS A 11 11.96 -19.22 -2.58
N THR A 12 12.55 -20.32 -2.12
CA THR A 12 11.82 -21.41 -1.45
C THR A 12 11.09 -20.94 -0.19
N ARG A 13 11.72 -20.06 0.62
CA ARG A 13 11.06 -19.50 1.82
C ARG A 13 9.91 -18.58 1.44
N ASN A 14 10.05 -17.78 0.37
CA ASN A 14 8.99 -16.91 -0.11
C ASN A 14 7.78 -17.73 -0.62
N GLU A 15 8.01 -18.76 -1.44
CA GLU A 15 6.94 -19.65 -1.92
C GLU A 15 6.22 -20.37 -0.76
N GLN A 16 6.95 -20.78 0.28
CA GLN A 16 6.37 -21.34 1.50
C GLN A 16 5.52 -20.31 2.26
N ALA A 17 6.02 -19.09 2.42
CA ALA A 17 5.30 -18.00 3.08
C ALA A 17 4.00 -17.66 2.34
N GLN A 18 4.03 -17.55 1.01
CA GLN A 18 2.85 -17.29 0.19
C GLN A 18 1.78 -18.37 0.34
N LYS A 19 2.17 -19.66 0.30
CA LYS A 19 1.26 -20.78 0.55
C LYS A 19 0.67 -20.72 1.97
N GLY A 20 1.49 -20.36 2.96
CA GLY A 20 1.05 -20.17 4.34
C GLY A 20 0.03 -19.05 4.50
N VAL A 21 0.29 -17.89 3.89
CA VAL A 21 -0.60 -16.71 3.89
C VAL A 21 -1.95 -17.04 3.26
N GLU A 22 -1.95 -17.72 2.11
CA GLU A 22 -3.18 -18.13 1.43
C GLU A 22 -4.01 -19.12 2.26
N ASN A 23 -3.34 -20.04 2.97
CA ASN A 23 -4.03 -20.95 3.88
C ASN A 23 -4.60 -20.22 5.10
N MET A 24 -3.85 -19.29 5.71
CA MET A 24 -4.33 -18.51 6.85
C MET A 24 -5.54 -17.64 6.47
N ARG A 25 -5.51 -17.01 5.30
CA ARG A 25 -6.58 -16.15 4.78
C ARG A 25 -7.96 -16.85 4.79
N LYS A 26 -7.99 -18.17 4.57
CA LYS A 26 -9.24 -18.97 4.57
C LYS A 26 -9.80 -19.22 5.98
N HIS A 27 -9.00 -19.01 7.02
CA HIS A 27 -9.33 -19.38 8.40
C HIS A 27 -9.37 -18.19 9.37
N VAL A 28 -9.05 -16.98 8.90
CA VAL A 28 -9.05 -15.77 9.73
C VAL A 28 -10.01 -14.72 9.15
N ASP A 29 -10.56 -13.88 10.02
CA ASP A 29 -11.41 -12.76 9.60
C ASP A 29 -10.63 -11.66 8.89
N SER A 30 -9.44 -11.33 9.43
CA SER A 30 -8.55 -10.31 8.90
C SER A 30 -7.09 -10.75 9.01
N LEU A 31 -6.30 -10.51 7.97
CA LEU A 31 -4.90 -10.88 7.87
C LEU A 31 -4.07 -9.65 7.49
N ILE A 32 -3.29 -9.16 8.45
CA ILE A 32 -2.27 -8.13 8.18
C ILE A 32 -0.98 -8.83 7.81
N VAL A 33 -0.44 -8.48 6.64
CA VAL A 33 0.77 -9.05 6.06
C VAL A 33 1.82 -7.94 5.94
N ILE A 34 2.92 -8.11 6.67
CA ILE A 34 4.04 -7.16 6.70
C ILE A 34 5.14 -7.67 5.77
N ASN A 35 5.53 -6.87 4.77
CA ASN A 35 6.61 -7.23 3.86
C ASN A 35 7.96 -6.75 4.39
N ASN A 36 8.83 -7.68 4.81
CA ASN A 36 10.15 -7.33 5.33
C ASN A 36 11.04 -6.59 4.30
N ASN A 37 10.79 -6.74 2.99
CA ASN A 37 11.52 -5.98 1.98
C ASN A 37 11.21 -4.48 2.03
N LYS A 38 9.97 -4.09 2.40
CA LYS A 38 9.62 -2.67 2.59
C LYS A 38 10.38 -2.03 3.74
N LEU A 39 10.69 -2.81 4.78
CA LEU A 39 11.56 -2.35 5.86
C LEU A 39 12.97 -2.00 5.34
N ARG A 40 13.49 -2.77 4.38
CA ARG A 40 14.79 -2.47 3.75
C ARG A 40 14.74 -1.22 2.89
N GLU A 41 13.64 -0.98 2.19
CA GLU A 41 13.47 0.21 1.36
C GLU A 41 13.40 1.49 2.19
N VAL A 42 12.63 1.47 3.29
CA VAL A 42 12.43 2.65 4.15
C VAL A 42 13.63 2.93 5.04
N TYR A 43 14.26 1.91 5.61
CA TYR A 43 15.36 2.08 6.58
C TYR A 43 16.76 1.87 5.98
N GLY A 44 16.84 1.53 4.69
CA GLY A 44 18.09 1.34 3.97
C GLY A 44 18.88 0.10 4.38
N ASN A 45 20.21 0.22 4.35
CA ASN A 45 21.12 -0.90 4.61
C ASN A 45 21.25 -1.17 6.13
N LEU A 46 20.26 -1.86 6.69
CA LEU A 46 20.29 -2.34 8.07
C LEU A 46 21.17 -3.59 8.20
N GLY A 47 21.98 -3.66 9.27
CA GLY A 47 22.67 -4.89 9.64
C GLY A 47 21.68 -6.01 9.98
N PHE A 48 22.07 -7.27 9.78
CA PHE A 48 21.18 -8.43 9.92
C PHE A 48 20.34 -8.42 11.22
N LYS A 49 20.97 -8.24 12.39
CA LYS A 49 20.26 -8.18 13.68
C LYS A 49 19.29 -7.00 13.77
N ALA A 50 19.72 -5.83 13.28
CA ALA A 50 18.91 -4.61 13.30
C ALA A 50 17.69 -4.74 12.37
N GLY A 51 17.82 -5.41 11.22
CA GLY A 51 16.71 -5.67 10.31
C GLY A 51 15.60 -6.50 10.95
N PHE A 52 15.96 -7.59 11.64
CA PHE A 52 14.98 -8.40 12.37
C PHE A 52 14.37 -7.66 13.57
N SER A 53 15.19 -6.96 14.36
CA SER A 53 14.66 -6.12 15.45
C SER A 53 13.68 -5.06 14.95
N LYS A 54 13.90 -4.51 13.75
CA LYS A 54 12.96 -3.55 13.17
C LYS A 54 11.66 -4.21 12.71
N ALA A 55 11.72 -5.43 12.18
CA ALA A 55 10.52 -6.21 11.88
C ALA A 55 9.70 -6.51 13.15
N ASP A 56 10.38 -6.85 14.25
CA ASP A 56 9.74 -7.07 15.55
C ASP A 56 9.08 -5.80 16.09
N GLU A 57 9.75 -4.64 15.96
CA GLU A 57 9.18 -3.35 16.33
C GLU A 57 7.91 -3.03 15.53
N VAL A 58 7.93 -3.26 14.22
CA VAL A 58 6.80 -3.05 13.31
C VAL A 58 5.63 -3.99 13.67
N LEU A 59 5.90 -5.25 13.99
CA LEU A 59 4.90 -6.20 14.49
C LEU A 59 4.30 -5.77 15.84
N ALA A 60 5.14 -5.29 16.75
CA ALA A 60 4.71 -4.82 18.07
C ALA A 60 3.82 -3.58 17.94
N THR A 61 4.21 -2.62 17.10
CA THR A 61 3.41 -1.42 16.80
C THR A 61 2.07 -1.80 16.16
N ALA A 62 2.07 -2.74 15.21
CA ALA A 62 0.83 -3.20 14.57
C ALA A 62 -0.13 -3.87 15.57
N SER A 63 0.42 -4.75 16.41
CA SER A 63 -0.36 -5.45 17.44
C SER A 63 -0.90 -4.48 18.50
N ARG A 64 -0.07 -3.52 18.92
CA ARG A 64 -0.44 -2.48 19.89
C ARG A 64 -1.54 -1.59 19.34
N GLY A 65 -1.42 -1.08 18.11
CA GLY A 65 -2.42 -0.17 17.56
C GLY A 65 -3.80 -0.80 17.46
N ILE A 66 -3.92 -2.07 17.07
CA ILE A 66 -5.22 -2.78 17.07
C ILE A 66 -5.75 -2.96 18.49
N ALA A 67 -4.88 -3.30 19.44
CA ALA A 67 -5.27 -3.45 20.83
C ALA A 67 -5.76 -2.11 21.41
N GLU A 68 -5.07 -1.01 21.16
CA GLU A 68 -5.44 0.33 21.62
C GLU A 68 -6.76 0.80 21.03
N VAL A 69 -6.98 0.56 19.72
CA VAL A 69 -8.25 0.86 19.04
C VAL A 69 -9.46 0.21 19.73
N ILE A 70 -9.28 -0.97 20.34
CA ILE A 70 -10.39 -1.76 20.92
C ILE A 70 -10.48 -1.60 22.44
N THR A 71 -9.35 -1.48 23.13
CA THR A 71 -9.28 -1.65 24.60
C THR A 71 -9.28 -0.34 25.37
N HIS A 72 -8.88 0.77 24.74
CA HIS A 72 -8.81 2.06 25.43
C HIS A 72 -10.13 2.80 25.35
N HIS A 73 -10.52 3.38 26.48
CA HIS A 73 -11.67 4.26 26.60
C HIS A 73 -11.23 5.71 26.40
N TYR A 74 -11.32 6.14 25.15
CA TYR A 74 -11.15 7.51 24.71
C TYR A 74 -12.46 8.31 24.73
N THR A 75 -12.34 9.62 24.50
CA THR A 75 -13.46 10.58 24.45
C THR A 75 -14.50 10.18 23.41
N GLN A 76 -14.04 9.74 22.23
CA GLN A 76 -14.86 9.06 21.24
C GLN A 76 -14.31 7.65 21.03
N ASN A 77 -15.06 6.66 21.49
CA ASN A 77 -14.68 5.26 21.38
C ASN A 77 -15.15 4.62 20.09
N ILE A 78 -14.30 3.75 19.54
CA ILE A 78 -14.71 2.77 18.55
C ILE A 78 -15.32 1.61 19.32
N ASP A 79 -16.60 1.31 19.06
CA ASP A 79 -17.24 0.21 19.75
C ASP A 79 -16.74 -1.15 19.20
N LEU A 80 -16.85 -2.22 20.00
CA LEU A 80 -16.39 -3.54 19.58
C LEU A 80 -17.20 -4.07 18.38
N LYS A 81 -18.45 -3.64 18.21
CA LYS A 81 -19.34 -4.08 17.13
C LYS A 81 -18.92 -3.45 15.80
N ASP A 82 -18.50 -2.21 15.81
CA ASP A 82 -17.97 -1.41 14.72
C ASP A 82 -16.62 -1.96 14.28
N ALA A 83 -15.70 -2.16 15.23
CA ALA A 83 -14.44 -2.84 14.97
C ALA A 83 -14.66 -4.25 14.38
N LYS A 84 -15.60 -5.02 14.93
CA LYS A 84 -15.97 -6.33 14.38
C LYS A 84 -16.57 -6.21 12.98
N THR A 85 -17.40 -5.22 12.71
CA THR A 85 -18.02 -5.02 11.39
C THR A 85 -16.97 -4.74 10.32
N VAL A 86 -15.93 -3.97 10.66
CA VAL A 86 -14.84 -3.62 9.74
C VAL A 86 -13.82 -4.75 9.56
N LEU A 87 -13.54 -5.52 10.61
CA LEU A 87 -12.51 -6.57 10.59
C LEU A 87 -13.06 -7.94 10.15
N SER A 88 -14.33 -8.24 10.42
CA SER A 88 -14.97 -9.53 10.13
C SER A 88 -14.98 -9.83 8.63
N ARG A 89 -14.43 -10.99 8.24
CA ARG A 89 -14.30 -11.43 6.83
C ARG A 89 -13.75 -10.38 5.87
N SER A 90 -12.88 -9.50 6.37
CA SER A 90 -12.28 -8.42 5.59
C SER A 90 -11.12 -8.87 4.70
N GLY A 91 -10.59 -10.08 4.95
CA GLY A 91 -9.50 -10.66 4.20
C GLY A 91 -8.18 -9.99 4.53
N SER A 92 -7.47 -9.45 3.55
CA SER A 92 -6.21 -8.75 3.82
C SER A 92 -6.47 -7.34 4.36
N ALA A 93 -5.70 -6.93 5.35
CA ALA A 93 -5.76 -5.61 5.95
C ALA A 93 -4.38 -4.95 5.93
N ILE A 94 -4.39 -3.63 5.86
CA ILE A 94 -3.19 -2.80 5.94
C ILE A 94 -3.33 -1.88 7.14
N MET A 95 -2.20 -1.60 7.81
CA MET A 95 -2.14 -0.65 8.90
C MET A 95 -1.08 0.42 8.61
N GLY A 96 -1.32 1.64 9.06
CA GLY A 96 -0.38 2.75 9.07
C GLY A 96 -0.44 3.43 10.43
N SER A 97 0.70 3.89 10.93
CA SER A 97 0.74 4.66 12.16
C SER A 97 1.92 5.62 12.14
N ALA A 98 1.69 6.86 12.58
CA ALA A 98 2.71 7.87 12.75
C ALA A 98 2.27 8.94 13.75
N SER A 99 3.25 9.64 14.32
CA SER A 99 3.03 10.82 15.14
C SER A 99 3.77 12.03 14.57
N ALA A 100 3.18 13.22 14.76
CA ALA A 100 3.77 14.49 14.39
C ALA A 100 3.37 15.58 15.39
N ALA A 101 4.14 16.67 15.44
CA ALA A 101 3.94 17.79 16.35
C ALA A 101 4.17 19.12 15.60
N GLY A 102 3.70 20.23 16.18
CA GLY A 102 3.78 21.56 15.57
C GLY A 102 2.51 21.94 14.81
N ALA A 103 2.57 23.06 14.06
CA ALA A 103 1.38 23.69 13.48
C ALA A 103 0.62 22.84 12.44
N ASN A 104 1.30 21.96 11.71
CA ASN A 104 0.70 21.08 10.70
C ASN A 104 0.70 19.61 11.16
N ARG A 105 0.63 19.38 12.48
CA ARG A 105 0.76 18.04 13.07
C ARG A 105 -0.26 17.04 12.52
N ALA A 106 -1.51 17.44 12.27
CA ALA A 106 -2.55 16.55 11.76
C ALA A 106 -2.24 16.06 10.33
N GLN A 107 -2.03 16.98 9.39
CA GLN A 107 -1.66 16.68 8.01
C GLN A 107 -0.37 15.88 7.91
N GLU A 108 0.65 16.23 8.70
CA GLU A 108 1.93 15.53 8.71
C GLU A 108 1.80 14.11 9.29
N ALA A 109 1.04 13.94 10.38
CA ALA A 109 0.81 12.63 10.99
C ALA A 109 0.10 11.69 10.01
N ILE A 110 -0.96 12.13 9.33
CA ILE A 110 -1.67 11.26 8.37
C ILE A 110 -0.81 10.93 7.15
N THR A 111 -0.07 11.91 6.61
CA THR A 111 0.82 11.69 5.46
C THR A 111 1.87 10.63 5.80
N ARG A 112 2.55 10.79 6.96
CA ARG A 112 3.53 9.81 7.44
C ARG A 112 2.91 8.47 7.78
N ALA A 113 1.67 8.44 8.26
CA ALA A 113 0.97 7.20 8.58
C ALA A 113 0.67 6.40 7.30
N LEU A 114 0.28 7.06 6.21
CA LEU A 114 0.03 6.43 4.90
C LEU A 114 1.32 6.08 4.13
N ASP A 115 2.41 6.79 4.38
CA ASP A 115 3.75 6.48 3.85
C ASP A 115 4.53 5.50 4.76
N SER A 116 3.88 4.98 5.81
CA SER A 116 4.52 4.09 6.77
C SER A 116 4.92 2.76 6.13
N PRO A 117 6.06 2.15 6.52
CA PRO A 117 6.47 0.81 6.06
C PRO A 117 5.48 -0.32 6.40
N LEU A 118 4.51 -0.04 7.27
CA LEU A 118 3.39 -0.92 7.57
C LEU A 118 2.38 -1.00 6.41
N LEU A 119 2.39 -0.02 5.50
CA LEU A 119 1.69 -0.05 4.23
C LEU A 119 2.54 -0.72 3.15
N ASN A 120 1.90 -1.61 2.39
CA ASN A 120 2.49 -2.20 1.21
C ASN A 120 2.37 -1.24 0.01
N ASP A 121 2.91 -1.60 -1.15
CA ASP A 121 2.84 -0.80 -2.38
C ASP A 121 1.41 -0.41 -2.80
N ASN A 122 0.44 -1.24 -2.40
CA ASN A 122 -0.95 -0.83 -2.39
C ASN A 122 -1.16 0.09 -1.19
N LYS A 123 -1.11 1.40 -1.45
CA LYS A 123 -1.75 2.44 -0.62
C LYS A 123 -3.17 2.03 -0.22
N ILE A 124 -3.86 2.83 0.58
CA ILE A 124 -5.24 2.54 1.01
C ILE A 124 -6.31 2.59 -0.11
N LYS A 125 -5.91 2.73 -1.38
CA LYS A 125 -6.81 2.83 -2.53
C LYS A 125 -7.66 1.57 -2.71
N GLY A 126 -8.98 1.75 -2.75
CA GLY A 126 -9.93 0.64 -2.88
C GLY A 126 -10.27 -0.05 -1.56
N ALA A 127 -9.79 0.46 -0.43
CA ALA A 127 -10.30 0.07 0.87
C ALA A 127 -11.78 0.46 1.01
N LYS A 128 -12.61 -0.48 1.48
CA LYS A 128 -14.05 -0.24 1.71
C LYS A 128 -14.33 0.24 3.11
N ASN A 129 -13.49 -0.14 4.06
CA ASN A 129 -13.63 0.21 5.45
C ASN A 129 -12.28 0.68 6.00
N VAL A 130 -12.32 1.69 6.85
CA VAL A 130 -11.15 2.23 7.53
C VAL A 130 -11.48 2.45 9.00
N LEU A 131 -10.65 1.92 9.90
CA LEU A 131 -10.61 2.34 11.30
C LEU A 131 -9.57 3.43 11.43
N LEU A 132 -9.98 4.57 11.98
CA LEU A 132 -9.13 5.72 12.25
C LEU A 132 -9.08 5.94 13.76
N LEU A 133 -7.89 5.87 14.35
CA LEU A 133 -7.67 6.27 15.73
C LEU A 133 -6.77 7.50 15.75
N ILE A 134 -7.24 8.55 16.41
CA ILE A 134 -6.52 9.78 16.65
C ILE A 134 -6.28 9.89 18.14
N VAL A 135 -5.03 10.07 18.55
CA VAL A 135 -4.66 10.32 19.94
C VAL A 135 -3.87 11.61 20.01
N SER A 136 -4.42 12.63 20.66
CA SER A 136 -3.70 13.88 20.96
C SER A 136 -2.95 13.78 22.27
N GLY A 137 -1.86 14.53 22.40
CA GLY A 137 -1.20 14.75 23.68
C GLY A 137 -1.94 15.73 24.57
N ARG A 138 -1.18 16.57 25.29
CA ARG A 138 -1.66 17.67 26.14
C ARG A 138 -2.44 18.74 25.39
N GLU A 139 -2.14 18.91 24.11
CA GLU A 139 -2.87 19.83 23.23
C GLU A 139 -3.91 19.04 22.45
N GLU A 140 -5.17 19.24 22.81
CA GLU A 140 -6.34 18.61 22.20
C GLU A 140 -6.35 18.81 20.67
N ILE A 141 -6.80 17.81 19.93
CA ILE A 141 -6.97 17.93 18.48
C ILE A 141 -8.22 18.76 18.17
N THR A 142 -8.10 19.64 17.17
CA THR A 142 -9.21 20.48 16.73
C THR A 142 -10.10 19.78 15.70
N ILE A 143 -11.34 20.27 15.55
CA ILE A 143 -12.29 19.74 14.55
C ILE A 143 -11.75 19.93 13.12
N ASP A 144 -11.06 21.05 12.85
CA ASP A 144 -10.47 21.32 11.54
C ASP A 144 -9.36 20.30 11.22
N GLU A 145 -8.48 20.01 12.19
CA GLU A 145 -7.43 18.98 12.07
C GLU A 145 -8.03 17.57 11.82
N ILE A 146 -9.12 17.22 12.51
CA ILE A 146 -9.85 15.97 12.27
C ILE A 146 -10.40 15.94 10.84
N GLY A 147 -10.96 17.06 10.36
CA GLY A 147 -11.47 17.22 9.00
C GLY A 147 -10.38 16.96 7.96
N GLU A 148 -9.19 17.57 8.14
CA GLU A 148 -8.04 17.37 7.26
C GLU A 148 -7.62 15.90 7.16
N ILE A 149 -7.53 15.20 8.29
CA ILE A 149 -7.18 13.78 8.33
C ILE A 149 -8.22 12.93 7.58
N ASN A 150 -9.50 13.20 7.84
CA ASN A 150 -10.60 12.44 7.24
C ASN A 150 -10.67 12.63 5.73
N ASP A 151 -10.54 13.88 5.26
CA ASP A 151 -10.53 14.21 3.84
C ASP A 151 -9.33 13.56 3.13
N HIS A 152 -8.15 13.58 3.76
CA HIS A 152 -6.96 12.94 3.20
C HIS A 152 -7.14 11.42 3.03
N ILE A 153 -7.74 10.75 4.02
CA ILE A 153 -8.04 9.31 3.94
C ILE A 153 -9.07 9.02 2.83
N GLN A 154 -10.13 9.83 2.73
CA GLN A 154 -11.13 9.65 1.68
C GLN A 154 -10.50 9.81 0.29
N ASN A 155 -9.65 10.82 0.10
CA ASN A 155 -8.96 11.08 -1.17
C ASN A 155 -8.10 9.87 -1.60
N GLU A 156 -7.28 9.36 -0.67
CA GLU A 156 -6.37 8.23 -0.95
C GLU A 156 -7.12 6.89 -1.09
N ALA A 157 -8.26 6.72 -0.41
CA ALA A 157 -9.09 5.52 -0.53
C ALA A 157 -9.97 5.50 -1.80
N GLY A 158 -10.29 6.65 -2.37
CA GLY A 158 -11.13 6.81 -3.57
C GLY A 158 -12.58 7.23 -3.28
N TYR A 159 -12.81 8.01 -2.21
CA TYR A 159 -14.10 8.60 -1.80
C TYR A 159 -15.25 7.63 -1.53
N ASN A 160 -14.95 6.36 -1.30
CA ASN A 160 -15.97 5.33 -1.07
C ASN A 160 -15.62 4.43 0.12
N ALA A 161 -14.82 4.96 1.06
CA ALA A 161 -14.46 4.26 2.28
C ALA A 161 -15.42 4.64 3.41
N ASN A 162 -15.92 3.63 4.10
CA ASN A 162 -16.61 3.80 5.38
C ASN A 162 -15.56 3.98 6.49
N ILE A 163 -15.50 5.17 7.08
CA ILE A 163 -14.50 5.53 8.10
C ILE A 163 -15.17 5.49 9.47
N ILE A 164 -14.64 4.66 10.36
CA ILE A 164 -15.02 4.60 11.77
C ILE A 164 -13.89 5.22 12.57
N MET A 165 -14.20 6.30 13.29
CA MET A 165 -13.20 7.11 13.97
C MET A 165 -13.33 7.01 15.49
N GLY A 166 -12.18 6.84 16.15
CA GLY A 166 -11.98 7.06 17.57
C GLY A 166 -11.04 8.24 17.81
N VAL A 167 -11.33 9.03 18.83
CA VAL A 167 -10.56 10.22 19.22
C VAL A 167 -10.31 10.18 20.71
N GLY A 168 -9.04 10.32 21.10
CA GLY A 168 -8.59 10.22 22.48
C GLY A 168 -7.40 11.10 22.81
N GLU A 169 -7.03 11.05 24.08
CA GLU A 169 -5.95 11.83 24.66
C GLU A 169 -4.98 10.91 25.40
N ASP A 170 -3.68 11.18 25.26
CA ASP A 170 -2.61 10.56 26.04
C ASP A 170 -1.49 11.57 26.31
N ASP A 171 -1.39 12.01 27.57
CA ASP A 171 -0.39 12.95 28.06
C ASP A 171 1.07 12.58 27.73
N SER A 172 1.34 11.29 27.46
CA SER A 172 2.68 10.81 27.10
C SER A 172 3.16 11.35 25.74
N LEU A 173 2.25 11.77 24.86
CA LEU A 173 2.54 12.31 23.53
C LEU A 173 3.00 13.79 23.55
N GLY A 174 2.91 14.49 24.68
CA GLY A 174 3.32 15.88 24.78
C GLY A 174 2.45 16.80 23.90
N GLU A 175 3.03 17.46 22.89
CA GLU A 175 2.29 18.33 21.95
C GLU A 175 1.94 17.60 20.62
N ALA A 176 2.27 16.32 20.53
CA ALA A 176 2.09 15.54 19.31
C ALA A 176 0.67 15.01 19.16
N VAL A 177 0.29 14.74 17.91
CA VAL A 177 -0.87 13.93 17.52
C VAL A 177 -0.35 12.63 16.91
N SER A 178 -0.89 11.51 17.38
CA SER A 178 -0.67 10.18 16.83
C SER A 178 -1.89 9.75 16.02
N VAL A 179 -1.66 9.34 14.78
CA VAL A 179 -2.71 8.86 13.88
C VAL A 179 -2.42 7.41 13.53
N THR A 180 -3.41 6.55 13.73
CA THR A 180 -3.36 5.14 13.35
C THR A 180 -4.52 4.82 12.43
N VAL A 181 -4.21 4.25 11.27
CA VAL A 181 -5.15 3.93 10.20
C VAL A 181 -5.11 2.43 9.95
N ILE A 182 -6.26 1.77 9.94
CA ILE A 182 -6.39 0.36 9.56
C ILE A 182 -7.39 0.26 8.42
N ALA A 183 -6.91 -0.08 7.22
CA ALA A 183 -7.72 -0.18 6.03
C ALA A 183 -8.03 -1.65 5.70
N THR A 184 -9.29 -1.95 5.36
CA THR A 184 -9.75 -3.31 5.07
C THR A 184 -10.77 -3.34 3.92
N GLY A 185 -11.09 -4.55 3.44
CA GLY A 185 -12.13 -4.75 2.42
C GLY A 185 -11.65 -4.51 0.98
N PHE A 186 -10.35 -4.64 0.72
CA PHE A 186 -9.75 -4.60 -0.61
C PHE A 186 -10.31 -5.70 -1.54
N ASN A 187 -10.32 -5.43 -2.85
CA ASN A 187 -10.75 -6.41 -3.85
C ASN A 187 -9.77 -7.59 -3.96
N ALA A 188 -10.23 -8.75 -4.44
CA ALA A 188 -9.44 -9.99 -4.51
C ALA A 188 -8.10 -9.82 -5.26
N GLU A 189 -8.10 -9.08 -6.37
CA GLU A 189 -6.88 -8.78 -7.14
C GLU A 189 -5.85 -7.99 -6.31
N GLN A 190 -6.30 -6.96 -5.59
CA GLN A 190 -5.46 -6.15 -4.71
C GLN A 190 -4.94 -6.95 -3.52
N GLN A 191 -5.75 -7.89 -3.00
CA GLN A 191 -5.32 -8.80 -1.93
C GLN A 191 -4.24 -9.78 -2.39
N HIS A 192 -4.22 -10.17 -3.67
CA HIS A 192 -3.14 -10.97 -4.22
C HIS A 192 -1.85 -10.15 -4.39
N GLU A 193 -1.93 -8.91 -4.85
CA GLU A 193 -0.77 -8.01 -4.98
C GLU A 193 -0.10 -7.69 -3.63
N MET A 194 -0.87 -7.60 -2.54
CA MET A 194 -0.31 -7.39 -1.19
C MET A 194 0.58 -8.55 -0.71
N VAL A 195 0.37 -9.75 -1.23
CA VAL A 195 1.09 -10.96 -0.83
C VAL A 195 2.14 -11.36 -1.86
N ASN A 196 1.95 -10.96 -3.12
CA ASN A 196 2.81 -11.36 -4.21
C ASN A 196 3.83 -10.27 -4.56
N THR A 197 5.09 -10.50 -4.19
CA THR A 197 6.24 -9.60 -4.43
C THR A 197 6.74 -9.65 -5.89
N GLU A 198 6.03 -10.30 -6.80
CA GLU A 198 6.48 -10.41 -8.19
C GLU A 198 6.25 -9.08 -8.92
N VAL A 199 7.32 -8.28 -8.99
CA VAL A 199 7.44 -7.15 -9.90
C VAL A 199 7.10 -7.64 -11.30
N LYS A 200 6.02 -7.11 -11.91
CA LYS A 200 5.67 -7.37 -13.31
C LYS A 200 6.91 -7.06 -14.16
N LYS A 201 7.60 -8.10 -14.66
CA LYS A 201 8.71 -7.93 -15.60
C LYS A 201 8.11 -7.50 -16.93
N ILE A 202 8.19 -6.21 -17.24
CA ILE A 202 7.89 -5.69 -18.57
C ILE A 202 9.08 -6.08 -19.45
N ILE A 203 8.93 -7.15 -20.23
CA ILE A 203 9.93 -7.54 -21.23
C ILE A 203 9.70 -6.65 -22.44
N HIS A 204 10.55 -5.64 -22.63
CA HIS A 204 10.64 -4.94 -23.90
C HIS A 204 11.43 -5.82 -24.88
N THR A 205 10.75 -6.35 -25.90
CA THR A 205 11.40 -6.91 -27.07
C THR A 205 11.98 -5.75 -27.89
N LEU A 206 13.28 -5.81 -28.21
CA LEU A 206 14.01 -4.81 -29.00
C LEU A 206 13.69 -4.88 -30.51
N GLU A 207 12.61 -5.56 -30.88
CA GLU A 207 12.14 -5.67 -32.26
C GLU A 207 10.79 -4.98 -32.36
N ASP A 208 10.78 -3.88 -33.10
CA ASP A 208 9.60 -3.07 -33.36
C ASP A 208 8.50 -3.94 -34.01
N GLU A 209 7.29 -3.84 -33.45
CA GLU A 209 6.01 -4.32 -34.00
C GLU A 209 5.46 -5.72 -33.66
N GLN A 210 5.87 -6.39 -32.57
CA GLN A 210 5.07 -7.53 -32.05
C GLN A 210 4.91 -7.49 -30.51
N ARG A 211 3.70 -7.16 -30.04
CA ARG A 211 3.28 -7.47 -28.66
C ARG A 211 2.89 -8.95 -28.61
N ALA A 212 3.77 -9.79 -28.09
CA ALA A 212 3.41 -11.14 -27.68
C ALA A 212 3.04 -11.13 -26.19
N GLU A 213 1.76 -11.35 -25.87
CA GLU A 213 1.35 -11.68 -24.51
C GLU A 213 1.49 -13.20 -24.33
N GLN A 214 2.38 -13.63 -23.44
CA GLN A 214 2.50 -15.03 -23.06
C GLN A 214 1.95 -15.23 -21.64
N ASP A 215 0.82 -15.92 -21.54
CA ASP A 215 0.30 -16.43 -20.26
C ASP A 215 1.07 -17.71 -19.91
N LEU A 216 1.81 -17.67 -18.79
CA LEU A 216 2.68 -18.76 -18.32
C LEU A 216 2.06 -19.50 -17.12
N SER A 217 0.76 -19.76 -17.18
CA SER A 217 0.12 -20.80 -16.37
C SER A 217 0.84 -22.15 -16.53
N PRO A 218 1.19 -22.87 -15.45
CA PRO A 218 1.95 -24.11 -15.56
C PRO A 218 1.07 -25.25 -16.10
N GLY A 219 1.24 -25.53 -17.39
CA GLY A 219 0.70 -26.71 -18.07
C GLY A 219 -0.33 -26.34 -19.13
N LEU A 220 0.14 -26.05 -20.34
CA LEU A 220 -0.54 -26.32 -21.62
C LEU A 220 0.46 -26.08 -22.77
N THR A 221 0.45 -27.01 -23.71
CA THR A 221 1.30 -27.09 -24.90
C THR A 221 1.05 -25.95 -25.90
N PHE A 222 2.11 -25.59 -26.65
CA PHE A 222 2.10 -24.64 -27.77
C PHE A 222 0.84 -24.75 -28.64
N SER A 223 0.13 -23.63 -28.84
CA SER A 223 -0.85 -23.48 -29.91
C SER A 223 -0.31 -22.53 -30.98
N SER A 224 -0.52 -22.91 -32.24
CA SER A 224 0.03 -22.33 -33.46
C SER A 224 -0.36 -20.86 -33.70
N LEU A 225 0.59 -20.12 -34.27
CA LEU A 225 0.46 -18.73 -34.75
C LEU A 225 -0.62 -18.61 -35.84
N THR A 226 -1.54 -17.66 -35.70
CA THR A 226 -2.36 -17.14 -36.79
C THR A 226 -1.85 -15.75 -37.21
N PRO A 227 -1.60 -15.49 -38.51
CA PRO A 227 -1.25 -14.16 -38.98
C PRO A 227 -2.48 -13.22 -38.91
N LEU A 228 -2.29 -11.98 -38.42
CA LEU A 228 -3.27 -10.90 -38.57
C LEU A 228 -3.23 -10.36 -40.02
N GLU A 229 -4.41 -10.24 -40.65
CA GLU A 229 -4.60 -9.45 -41.86
C GLU A 229 -4.39 -7.95 -41.57
N LYS A 230 -3.68 -7.26 -42.49
CA LYS A 230 -3.45 -5.82 -42.43
C LYS A 230 -4.72 -5.05 -42.81
N GLU A 231 -5.25 -4.23 -41.89
CA GLU A 231 -6.14 -3.12 -42.25
C GLU A 231 -5.30 -1.90 -42.66
N GLU A 232 -5.44 -1.45 -43.92
CA GLU A 232 -4.93 -0.16 -44.39
C GLU A 232 -5.72 1.00 -43.75
N LYS A 233 -5.05 1.84 -42.96
CA LYS A 233 -5.60 3.15 -42.56
C LYS A 233 -5.07 4.25 -43.49
N ALA A 234 -6.02 4.97 -44.09
CA ALA A 234 -5.80 6.09 -45.01
C ALA A 234 -4.96 7.21 -44.38
N GLY A 235 -3.97 7.70 -45.14
CA GLY A 235 -3.01 8.72 -44.71
C GLY A 235 -3.62 10.12 -44.58
N THR A 236 -3.16 10.85 -43.55
CA THR A 236 -3.33 12.31 -43.44
C THR A 236 -2.10 13.00 -44.07
N PRO A 237 -2.26 14.05 -44.89
CA PRO A 237 -1.14 14.66 -45.59
C PRO A 237 -0.34 15.57 -44.64
N VAL A 238 0.97 15.36 -44.57
CA VAL A 238 1.92 16.21 -43.84
C VAL A 238 2.47 17.28 -44.79
N ILE A 239 2.28 18.56 -44.45
CA ILE A 239 2.84 19.71 -45.18
C ILE A 239 4.33 19.82 -44.84
N LYS A 240 5.21 19.71 -45.84
CA LYS A 240 6.67 19.89 -45.69
C LYS A 240 7.06 21.34 -45.93
N HIS A 241 7.67 21.98 -44.93
CA HIS A 241 8.43 23.22 -45.13
C HIS A 241 9.92 22.85 -45.27
N VAL A 242 10.54 23.23 -46.38
CA VAL A 242 11.98 23.01 -46.64
C VAL A 242 12.72 24.30 -46.25
N LEU A 243 13.68 24.19 -45.33
CA LEU A 243 14.67 25.23 -45.07
C LEU A 243 15.90 24.94 -45.94
N ALA A 244 16.27 25.88 -46.81
CA ALA A 244 17.46 25.80 -47.64
C ALA A 244 18.67 26.29 -46.83
N GLU A 245 19.71 25.47 -46.71
CA GLU A 245 21.03 25.90 -46.24
C GLU A 245 21.87 26.33 -47.47
N GLU A 246 22.41 27.54 -47.42
CA GLU A 246 23.26 28.13 -48.47
C GLU A 246 24.66 27.50 -48.45
N ASP A 247 25.11 27.08 -49.64
CA ASP A 247 26.43 26.51 -49.89
C ASP A 247 27.56 27.50 -49.60
N ALA A 248 28.54 27.05 -48.80
CA ALA A 248 29.85 27.68 -48.71
C ALA A 248 30.69 27.27 -49.92
N VAL A 249 31.02 28.22 -50.79
CA VAL A 249 32.04 28.07 -51.84
C VAL A 249 33.38 28.55 -51.30
N SER A 250 34.40 27.70 -51.39
CA SER A 250 35.81 28.04 -51.18
C SER A 250 36.54 28.13 -52.52
N GLU A 251 37.05 29.31 -52.85
CA GLU A 251 38.42 29.59 -53.33
C GLU A 251 38.72 31.08 -53.19
#